data_AF-R7VHL3-F1
#
_entry.id   AF-R7VHL3-F1
#
_cell.length_a   1.000
_cell.length_b   1.000
_cell.length_c   1.000
_cell.angle_alpha   90.00
_cell.angle_beta   90.00
_cell.angle_gamma   90.00
#
_symmetry.space_group_name_H-M   'P 1'
#
loop_
_entity.id
_entity.type
_entity.pdbx_description
1 polymer ?
#
loop_
_entity_poly.entity_id
_entity_poly.type
_entity_poly.pdbx_seq_one_letter_code
_entity_poly.pdbx_strand_id
1 'polypeptide(L)' 'RLRLPVKLSFAMTINKSQGQTLNLVGLNLEQPIFTHAQLYVGCSRVGISNNLYTLSP' A
#
# COMPACT_ATOMS: atom_id res chain seq x y z
N ARG A 1 18.59 -3.31 21.34
CA ARG A 1 18.92 -3.59 19.91
C ARG A 1 18.87 -2.26 19.16
N LEU A 2 20.02 -1.71 18.76
CA LEU A 2 20.08 -0.44 18.04
C LEU A 2 19.73 -0.68 16.56
N ARG A 3 18.81 0.09 15.99
CA ARG A 3 18.48 0.09 14.56
C ARG A 3 18.29 1.54 14.12
N LEU A 4 18.85 1.89 12.96
CA LEU A 4 18.61 3.19 12.35
C LEU A 4 17.12 3.29 11.96
N PRO A 5 16.45 4.44 12.18
CA PRO A 5 15.05 4.63 11.85
C PRO A 5 14.83 4.89 10.35
N VAL A 6 15.54 4.16 9.48
CA VAL A 6 15.47 4.29 8.03
C VAL A 6 15.18 2.92 7.43
N LYS A 7 14.21 2.87 6.50
CA LYS A 7 13.88 1.68 5.72
C LYS A 7 13.78 2.07 4.26
N LEU A 8 14.57 1.43 3.40
CA LEU A 8 14.39 1.54 1.95
C LEU A 8 13.12 0.77 1.57
N SER A 9 12.14 1.42 0.95
CA SER A 9 10.88 0.76 0.57
C SER A 9 10.30 1.41 -0.68
N PHE A 10 10.49 0.73 -1.82
CA PHE A 10 9.79 1.04 -3.07
C PHE A 10 8.42 0.36 -3.13
N ALA A 11 8.31 -0.82 -2.54
CA ALA A 11 7.07 -1.55 -2.31
C ALA A 11 6.95 -1.89 -0.83
N MET A 12 5.72 -1.88 -0.32
CA MET A 12 5.40 -2.30 1.04
C MET A 12 4.07 -3.05 1.06
N THR A 13 3.93 -3.96 2.02
CA THR A 13 2.66 -4.65 2.25
C THR A 13 1.59 -3.66 2.73
N ILE A 14 0.32 -3.92 2.41
CA ILE A 14 -0.84 -3.11 2.83
C ILE A 14 -0.87 -2.86 4.35
N ASN A 15 -0.55 -3.87 5.16
CA ASN A 15 -0.52 -3.74 6.62
C ASN A 15 0.57 -2.76 7.11
N LYS A 16 1.64 -2.56 6.34
CA LYS A 16 2.70 -1.60 6.66
C LYS A 16 2.35 -0.18 6.22
N SER A 17 1.56 -0.03 5.16
CA SER A 17 1.07 1.28 4.73
C SER A 17 -0.07 1.82 5.58
N GLN A 18 -0.67 1.00 6.46
CA GLN A 18 -1.75 1.45 7.35
C GLN A 18 -1.30 2.65 8.20
N GLY A 19 -2.07 3.74 8.14
CA GLY A 19 -1.78 4.99 8.87
C GLY A 19 -0.81 5.94 8.15
N GLN A 20 -0.35 5.60 6.94
CA GLN A 20 0.43 6.51 6.09
C GLN A 20 -0.47 7.18 5.05
N THR A 21 -0.04 8.34 4.55
CA THR A 21 -0.65 9.00 3.39
C THR A 21 0.37 8.98 2.26
N LEU A 22 -0.03 8.48 1.09
CA LEU A 22 0.84 8.30 -0.06
C LEU A 22 0.30 9.11 -1.24
N ASN A 23 1.18 9.82 -1.95
CA ASN A 23 0.78 10.65 -3.08
C ASN A 23 0.49 9.83 -4.34
N LEU A 24 1.18 8.70 -4.49
CA LEU A 24 1.11 7.78 -5.61
C LEU A 24 1.14 6.35 -5.06
N VAL A 25 0.19 5.51 -5.46
CA VAL A 25 0.09 4.13 -4.98
C VAL A 25 -0.16 3.18 -6.14
N GLY A 26 0.69 2.16 -6.25
CA GLY A 26 0.43 0.97 -7.05
C GLY A 26 -0.04 -0.18 -6.15
N LEU A 27 -1.22 -0.73 -6.42
CA LEU A 27 -1.73 -1.93 -5.75
C LEU A 27 -1.54 -3.13 -6.66
N ASN A 28 -0.67 -4.07 -6.26
CA ASN A 28 -0.57 -5.36 -6.91
C ASN A 28 -1.61 -6.33 -6.30
N LEU A 29 -2.56 -6.77 -7.13
CA LEU A 29 -3.65 -7.69 -6.80
C LEU A 29 -3.48 -9.07 -7.45
N GLU A 30 -2.34 -9.36 -8.07
CA GLU A 30 -2.02 -10.68 -8.64
C GLU A 30 -2.04 -11.78 -7.58
N GLN A 31 -1.75 -11.43 -6.32
CA GLN A 31 -1.91 -12.32 -5.19
C GLN A 31 -3.28 -12.10 -4.53
N PRO A 32 -4.01 -13.18 -4.18
CA PRO A 32 -5.32 -13.05 -3.58
C PRO A 32 -5.23 -12.29 -2.25
N ILE A 33 -5.99 -11.21 -2.15
CA ILE A 33 -6.15 -10.49 -0.90
C ILE A 33 -7.02 -11.33 0.03
N PHE A 34 -6.50 -11.64 1.21
CA PHE A 34 -7.18 -12.50 2.18
C PHE A 34 -8.44 -11.86 2.77
N THR A 35 -8.56 -10.52 2.78
CA THR A 35 -9.67 -9.81 3.39
C THR A 35 -10.09 -8.56 2.61
N HIS A 36 -11.41 -8.29 2.55
CA HIS A 36 -11.95 -7.07 1.94
C HIS A 36 -11.38 -5.78 2.58
N ALA A 37 -11.12 -5.82 3.89
CA ALA A 37 -10.54 -4.69 4.62
C ALA A 37 -9.15 -4.29 4.12
N GLN A 38 -8.33 -5.24 3.64
CA GLN A 38 -7.00 -4.93 3.14
C GLN A 38 -7.06 -4.14 1.82
N LEU A 39 -7.96 -4.50 0.91
CA LEU A 39 -8.16 -3.72 -0.31
C LEU A 39 -8.60 -2.28 0.01
N TYR A 40 -9.56 -2.13 0.93
CA TYR A 40 -9.99 -0.81 1.38
C TYR A 40 -8.86 -0.01 2.04
N VAL A 41 -8.05 -0.63 2.88
CA VAL A 41 -6.89 0.02 3.50
C VAL A 41 -5.91 0.51 2.43
N GLY A 42 -5.61 -0.31 1.43
CA GLY A 42 -4.72 0.06 0.32
C GLY A 42 -5.26 1.23 -0.50
N CYS A 43 -6.53 1.16 -0.92
CA CYS A 43 -7.15 2.21 -1.73
C CYS A 43 -7.29 3.54 -0.97
N SER A 44 -7.57 3.48 0.33
CA SER A 44 -7.72 4.68 1.17
C SER A 44 -6.40 5.39 1.51
N ARG A 45 -5.23 4.88 1.06
CA ARG A 45 -3.95 5.55 1.29
C ARG A 45 -3.67 6.70 0.33
N VAL A 46 -4.36 6.73 -0.82
CA VAL A 46 -4.19 7.80 -1.82
C VAL A 46 -5.19 8.92 -1.59
N GLY A 47 -4.74 10.17 -1.72
CA GLY A 47 -5.63 11.34 -1.63
C GLY A 47 -6.40 11.66 -2.92
N ILE A 48 -5.91 11.19 -4.07
CA ILE A 48 -6.46 11.47 -5.40
C ILE A 48 -6.64 10.14 -6.13
N SER A 49 -7.85 9.86 -6.62
CA SER A 49 -8.17 8.61 -7.33
C SER A 49 -7.29 8.38 -8.57
N ASN A 50 -6.92 9.43 -9.29
CA ASN A 50 -6.04 9.34 -10.47
C ASN A 50 -4.62 8.85 -10.16
N ASN A 51 -4.21 8.87 -8.89
CA ASN A 51 -2.88 8.42 -8.48
C ASN A 51 -2.88 6.98 -7.93
N LEU A 52 -4.00 6.27 -8.08
CA LEU A 52 -4.14 4.86 -7.74
C LEU A 52 -4.07 4.01 -9.01
N TYR A 53 -3.01 3.21 -9.09
CA TYR A 53 -2.80 2.26 -10.17
C TYR A 53 -3.04 0.86 -9.61
N THR A 54 -3.91 0.08 -10.27
CA THR A 54 -4.16 -1.31 -9.88
C THR A 54 -3.58 -2.22 -10.94
N LEU A 55 -2.81 -3.20 -10.49
CA LEU A 55 -2.35 -4.31 -11.32
C LEU A 55 -3.20 -5.51 -10.93
N SER A 56 -4.16 -5.85 -11.78
CA SER A 56 -4.95 -7.07 -11.70
C SER A 56 -4.55 -7.97 -12.86
N PRO A 57 -4.54 -9.30 -12.70
CA PRO A 57 -4.55 -10.22 -13.84
C PRO A 57 -5.79 -10.01 -14.71
#